data_AF-A0A1X9YAQ2-F1
#
_entry.id   AF-A0A1X9YAQ2-F1
#
_cell.length_a   1.000
_cell.length_b   1.000
_cell.length_c   1.000
_cell.angle_alpha   90.00
_cell.angle_beta   90.00
_cell.angle_gamma   90.00
#
_symmetry.space_group_name_H-M   'P 1'
#
loop_
_entity.id
_entity.type
_entity.pdbx_description
1 polymer ?
#
loop_
_entity_poly.entity_id
_entity_poly.type
_entity_poly.pdbx_seq_one_letter_code
_entity_poly.pdbx_strand_id
1 'polypeptide(L)' 'MQGTLWVWAGASAAIAAVAALADRRRNRRRDIDNVGWVPWPLIVMLAVILALAFTAFAMHE' A
#
# COMPACT_ATOMS: atom_id res chain seq x y z
N MET A 1 -9.19 -18.12 -13.03
CA MET A 1 -7.89 -17.53 -12.61
C MET A 1 -7.97 -16.01 -12.46
N GLN A 2 -8.70 -15.30 -13.34
CA GLN A 2 -8.90 -13.85 -13.27
C GLN A 2 -9.47 -13.32 -11.93
N GLY A 3 -10.44 -14.02 -11.31
CA GLY A 3 -11.06 -13.58 -10.05
C GLY A 3 -10.06 -13.45 -8.89
N THR A 4 -9.06 -14.31 -8.82
CA THR A 4 -8.03 -14.27 -7.77
C THR A 4 -7.13 -13.04 -7.91
N LEU A 5 -6.83 -12.62 -9.14
CA LEU A 5 -6.02 -11.44 -9.42
C LEU A 5 -6.72 -10.15 -8.99
N TRP A 6 -8.03 -10.03 -9.23
CA TRP A 6 -8.82 -8.90 -8.74
C TRP A 6 -8.90 -8.83 -7.22
N VAL A 7 -8.96 -9.99 -6.54
CA VAL A 7 -8.90 -10.06 -5.08
C VAL A 7 -7.54 -9.58 -4.56
N TRP A 8 -6.43 -10.00 -5.18
CA TRP A 8 -5.09 -9.54 -4.79
C TRP A 8 -4.85 -8.06 -5.11
N ALA A 9 -5.37 -7.56 -6.23
CA ALA A 9 -5.33 -6.15 -6.58
C ALA A 9 -6.11 -5.30 -5.57
N GLY A 10 -7.33 -5.73 -5.21
CA GLY A 10 -8.15 -5.10 -4.18
C GLY A 10 -7.50 -5.14 -2.79
N ALA A 11 -6.91 -6.27 -2.41
CA ALA A 11 -6.19 -6.41 -1.14
C ALA A 11 -4.97 -5.48 -1.06
N SER A 12 -4.19 -5.40 -2.15
CA SER A 12 -3.03 -4.50 -2.25
C SER A 12 -3.45 -3.03 -2.15
N ALA A 13 -4.54 -2.66 -2.84
CA ALA A 13 -5.11 -1.31 -2.76
C ALA A 13 -5.63 -0.97 -1.35
N ALA A 14 -6.27 -1.93 -0.67
CA ALA A 14 -6.72 -1.75 0.71
C ALA A 14 -5.54 -1.56 1.68
N ILE A 15 -4.46 -2.34 1.51
CA ILE A 15 -3.23 -2.19 2.30
C ILE A 15 -2.59 -0.82 2.05
N ALA A 16 -2.50 -0.38 0.78
CA ALA A 16 -1.98 0.94 0.44
C ALA A 16 -2.82 2.07 1.07
N ALA A 17 -4.15 1.96 1.04
CA ALA A 17 -5.05 2.92 1.66
C ALA A 17 -4.87 2.96 3.18
N VAL A 18 -4.78 1.81 3.85
CA VAL A 18 -4.55 1.73 5.30
C VAL A 18 -3.18 2.28 5.68
N ALA A 19 -2.14 1.97 4.91
CA ALA A 19 -0.79 2.51 5.12
C ALA A 19 -0.75 4.03 4.94
N ALA A 20 -1.39 4.57 3.90
CA ALA A 20 -1.52 6.01 3.69
C ALA A 20 -2.35 6.69 4.79
N LEU A 21 -3.41 6.03 5.28
CA LEU A 21 -4.21 6.55 6.38
C LEU A 21 -3.42 6.53 7.70
N ALA A 22 -2.62 5.49 7.94
CA ALA A 22 -1.73 5.37 9.09
C ALA A 22 -0.64 6.44 9.06
N ASP A 23 -0.04 6.68 7.89
CA ASP A 23 0.96 7.74 7.67
C ASP A 23 0.35 9.14 7.87
N ARG A 24 -0.86 9.37 7.35
CA ARG A 24 -1.61 10.63 7.57
C ARG A 24 -2.02 10.82 9.03
N ARG A 25 -2.33 9.73 9.76
CA ARG A 25 -2.55 9.76 11.23
C ARG A 25 -1.26 10.03 11.99
N ARG A 26 -0.12 9.51 11.49
CA ARG A 26 1.22 9.74 12.05
C ARG A 26 1.65 11.19 11.86
N ASN A 27 1.41 11.75 10.68
CA ASN A 27 1.72 13.15 10.35
C ASN A 27 0.85 14.17 11.11
N ARG A 28 -0.31 13.74 11.63
CA ARG A 28 -1.14 14.56 12.55
C ARG A 28 -0.66 14.50 14.00
N ARG A 29 0.27 13.59 14.35
CA ARG A 29 0.94 13.57 15.66
C ARG A 29 2.27 14.33 15.53
N ARG A 30 2.32 15.46 16.23
CA ARG A 30 3.37 16.47 16.33
C ARG A 30 4.63 15.94 17.07
N ASP A 31 5.24 14.86 16.58
CA ASP A 31 6.48 14.36 17.17
C ASP A 31 7.39 13.78 16.08
N ILE A 32 8.26 14.65 15.56
CA ILE A 32 9.20 14.38 14.46
C ILE A 32 10.35 13.47 14.90
N ASP A 33 10.60 13.36 16.20
CA ASP A 33 11.71 12.59 16.77
C ASP A 33 11.35 11.12 17.04
N ASN A 34 10.07 10.78 17.04
CA ASN A 34 9.59 9.40 17.13
C ASN A 34 9.45 8.76 15.74
N VAL A 35 10.59 8.60 15.06
CA VAL A 35 10.77 7.81 13.81
C VAL A 35 10.65 6.32 14.13
N GLY A 36 9.54 5.91 14.76
CA GLY A 36 9.36 4.54 15.20
C GLY A 36 9.49 3.59 14.01
N TRP A 37 10.62 2.86 14.01
CA TRP A 37 11.05 1.60 13.38
C TRP A 37 10.55 1.21 11.99
N VAL A 38 9.32 1.56 11.61
CA VAL A 38 8.69 1.19 10.36
C VAL A 38 8.67 2.39 9.41
N PRO A 39 9.37 2.32 8.26
CA PRO A 39 9.30 3.34 7.22
C PRO A 39 7.99 3.19 6.44
N TRP A 40 6.91 3.81 6.92
CA TRP A 40 5.60 3.81 6.26
C TRP A 40 5.61 4.30 4.81
N PRO A 41 6.39 5.32 4.42
CA PRO A 41 6.48 5.72 3.01
C PRO A 41 6.99 4.59 2.10
N LEU A 42 7.90 3.76 2.62
CA LEU A 42 8.47 2.63 1.90
C LEU A 42 7.43 1.50 1.73
N ILE A 43 6.58 1.28 2.74
CA ILE A 43 5.44 0.34 2.63
C ILE A 43 4.42 0.81 1.60
N VAL A 44 4.08 2.11 1.59
CA VAL A 44 3.16 2.67 0.59
C VAL A 44 3.73 2.51 -0.81
N MET A 45 5.02 2.81 -0.99
CA MET A 45 5.71 2.64 -2.28
C MET A 45 5.67 1.18 -2.75
N LEU A 46 6.00 0.23 -1.87
CA LEU A 46 5.93 -1.21 -2.18
C LEU A 46 4.51 -1.68 -2.50
N ALA A 47 3.51 -1.22 -1.75
CA ALA A 47 2.11 -1.58 -1.97
C ALA A 47 1.59 -1.07 -3.32
N VAL A 48 1.96 0.17 -3.71
CA VAL A 48 1.61 0.73 -5.02
C VAL A 48 2.30 -0.04 -6.15
N ILE A 49 3.58 -0.37 -6.01
CA ILE A 49 4.32 -1.17 -7.00
C ILE A 49 3.65 -2.53 -7.20
N LEU A 50 3.30 -3.23 -6.11
CA LEU A 50 2.62 -4.53 -6.19
C LEU A 50 1.23 -4.42 -6.82
N ALA A 51 0.44 -3.39 -6.44
CA ALA A 51 -0.88 -3.17 -7.03
C ALA A 51 -0.80 -2.94 -8.54
N LEU A 52 0.16 -2.13 -9.01
CA LEU A 52 0.40 -1.90 -10.43
C LEU A 52 0.88 -3.18 -11.14
N ALA A 53 1.80 -3.93 -10.53
CA ALA A 53 2.30 -5.18 -11.09
C ALA A 53 1.18 -6.21 -11.29
N PHE A 54 0.32 -6.41 -10.28
CA PHE A 54 -0.82 -7.32 -10.39
C PHE A 54 -1.86 -6.83 -11.40
N THR A 55 -2.11 -5.52 -11.48
CA THR A 55 -3.03 -4.94 -12.48
C THR A 55 -2.51 -5.14 -13.89
N ALA A 56 -1.22 -4.91 -14.13
CA ALA A 56 -0.59 -5.13 -15.43
C ALA A 56 -0.63 -6.61 -15.83
N PHE A 57 -0.37 -7.52 -14.90
CA PHE A 57 -0.47 -8.96 -15.15
C PHE A 57 -1.90 -9.39 -15.47
N ALA A 58 -2.89 -8.86 -14.73
CA ALA A 58 -4.30 -9.14 -14.97
C ALA A 58 -4.84 -8.57 -16.28
N MET A 59 -4.22 -7.52 -16.82
CA MET A 59 -4.57 -6.94 -18.13
C MET A 59 -3.93 -7.70 -19.30
N HIS A 60 -2.86 -8.47 -19.04
CA HIS A 60 -2.12 -9.18 -20.08
C HIS A 60 -2.60 -10.64 -20.28
N GLU A 61 -3.40 -11.17 -19.36
CA GLU A 61 -4.15 -12.44 -19.53
C GLU A 61 -5.61 -12.22 -19.91
#